data_AF-A0A1G5LE65-F1
#
_entry.id   AF-A0A1G5LE65-F1
#
_cell.length_a   1.000
_cell.length_b   1.000
_cell.length_c   1.000
_cell.angle_alpha   90.00
_cell.angle_beta   90.00
_cell.angle_gamma   90.00
#
_symmetry.space_group_name_H-M   'P 1'
#
loop_
_entity.id
_entity.type
_entity.pdbx_description
1 polymer ?
#
loop_
_entity_poly.entity_id
_entity_poly.type
_entity_poly.pdbx_seq_one_letter_code
_entity_poly.pdbx_strand_id
1 'polypeptide(L)'
;FEVEPYVSCEDAISTWPETATSIGVKLLEDGSIKIFAPYGLNDLFNMILRRNPKRITKEIFLKRVLDKQICKKWPEVKVVYD
;
A
#
# COMPACT_ATOMS: atom_id res chain seq x y z
N PHE A 1 14.03 5.75 9.93
CA PHE A 1 13.53 7.08 10.27
C PHE A 1 12.42 6.91 11.29
N GLU A 2 12.32 7.87 12.21
CA GLU A 2 11.28 7.87 13.24
C GLU A 2 9.91 8.08 12.60
N VAL A 3 8.87 7.54 13.24
CA VAL A 3 7.49 7.59 12.75
C VAL A 3 6.68 8.20 13.86
N GLU A 4 6.13 9.39 13.59
CA GLU A 4 5.22 10.02 14.53
C GLU A 4 4.02 9.09 14.80
N PRO A 5 3.48 9.08 16.03
CA PRO A 5 2.30 8.30 16.35
C PRO A 5 1.12 8.66 15.43
N TYR A 6 0.49 7.63 14.87
CA TYR A 6 -0.71 7.81 14.07
C TYR A 6 -1.93 8.11 14.94
N VAL A 7 -2.82 8.97 14.47
CA VAL A 7 -4.03 9.35 15.22
C VAL A 7 -5.18 8.35 15.03
N SER A 8 -5.08 7.46 14.04
CA SER A 8 -6.06 6.39 13.78
C SER A 8 -5.46 5.27 12.92
N CYS A 9 -6.21 4.17 12.76
CA CYS A 9 -5.84 3.11 11.82
C CYS A 9 -5.86 3.61 10.36
N GLU A 10 -6.88 4.40 10.01
CA GLU A 10 -6.98 5.03 8.68
C GLU A 10 -5.77 5.94 8.39
N ASP A 11 -5.32 6.72 9.37
CA ASP A 11 -4.12 7.54 9.25
C ASP A 11 -2.88 6.67 8.99
N ALA A 12 -2.67 5.63 9.79
CA ALA A 12 -1.58 4.68 9.60
C ALA A 12 -1.58 4.04 8.19
N ILE A 13 -2.73 3.52 7.74
CA ILE A 13 -2.91 2.89 6.41
C ILE A 13 -2.57 3.87 5.28
N SER A 14 -2.98 5.14 5.42
CA SER A 14 -2.69 6.18 4.43
C SER A 14 -1.19 6.42 4.24
N THR A 15 -0.37 6.06 5.22
CA THR A 15 1.09 6.18 5.15
C THR A 15 1.79 4.88 4.80
N TRP A 16 1.11 3.80 4.40
CA TRP A 16 1.84 2.59 3.99
C TRP A 16 2.66 2.80 2.72
N PRO A 17 3.73 2.01 2.49
CA PRO A 17 4.77 2.39 1.55
C PRO A 17 4.37 2.27 0.07
N GLU A 18 3.31 1.52 -0.23
CA GLU A 18 2.81 1.28 -1.58
C GLU A 18 1.29 1.51 -1.66
N THR A 19 0.80 2.23 -2.67
CA THR A 19 -0.63 2.63 -2.80
C THR A 19 -1.57 1.42 -2.85
N ALA A 20 -1.21 0.37 -3.59
CA ALA A 20 -1.96 -0.88 -3.66
C ALA A 20 -2.03 -1.64 -2.33
N THR A 21 -1.15 -1.32 -1.39
CA THR A 21 -1.17 -1.93 -0.05
C THR A 21 -1.93 -1.09 0.96
N SER A 22 -2.04 0.23 0.75
CA SER A 22 -2.75 1.18 1.62
C SER A 22 -4.28 0.98 1.57
N ILE A 23 -4.75 -0.18 2.00
CA ILE A 23 -6.17 -0.57 1.99
C ILE A 23 -6.51 -1.23 3.33
N GLY A 24 -7.62 -0.78 3.92
CA GLY A 24 -8.25 -1.40 5.08
C GLY A 24 -9.60 -2.00 4.70
N VAL A 25 -9.90 -3.18 5.23
CA VAL A 25 -11.21 -3.84 5.06
C VAL A 25 -11.68 -4.27 6.45
N LYS A 26 -12.92 -3.93 6.81
CA LYS A 26 -13.54 -4.30 8.08
C LYS A 26 -14.95 -4.83 7.84
N LEU A 27 -15.23 -6.01 8.40
CA LEU A 27 -16.60 -6.51 8.51
C LEU A 27 -17.31 -5.79 9.66
N LEU A 28 -18.48 -5.23 9.38
CA LEU A 28 -19.33 -4.56 10.36
C LEU A 28 -20.33 -5.53 10.98
N GLU A 29 -20.96 -5.13 12.08
CA GLU A 29 -21.90 -5.95 12.84
C GLU A 29 -23.15 -6.33 12.03
N ASP A 30 -23.54 -5.48 11.08
CA ASP A 30 -24.65 -5.73 10.15
C ASP A 30 -24.27 -6.63 8.95
N GLY A 31 -23.03 -7.14 8.93
CA GLY A 31 -22.49 -7.96 7.85
C GLY A 31 -22.01 -7.17 6.63
N SER A 32 -22.14 -5.84 6.63
CA SER A 32 -21.59 -5.02 5.55
C SER A 32 -20.06 -4.88 5.66
N ILE A 33 -19.41 -4.57 4.54
CA ILE A 33 -17.97 -4.37 4.48
C ILE A 33 -17.67 -2.88 4.38
N LYS A 34 -16.94 -2.35 5.36
CA LYS A 34 -16.31 -1.02 5.26
C LYS A 34 -14.95 -1.17 4.58
N ILE A 35 -14.73 -0.41 3.52
CA ILE A 35 -13.45 -0.31 2.82
C ILE A 35 -12.86 1.08 3.05
N PHE A 36 -11.59 1.14 3.41
CA PHE A 36 -10.80 2.36 3.42
C PHE A 36 -9.69 2.25 2.36
N ALA A 37 -9.77 3.06 1.31
CA ALA A 37 -8.83 3.06 0.19
C ALA A 37 -8.45 4.51 -0.18
N PRO A 38 -7.54 5.16 0.58
CA PRO A 38 -7.19 6.58 0.42
C PRO A 38 -6.59 6.95 -0.95
N TYR A 39 -6.14 5.95 -1.71
CA TYR A 39 -5.61 6.11 -3.07
C TYR A 39 -6.50 5.44 -4.15
N GLY A 40 -7.72 5.05 -3.78
CA GLY A 40 -8.60 4.23 -4.61
C GLY A 40 -8.16 2.76 -4.68
N LEU A 41 -8.89 1.96 -5.46
CA LEU A 41 -8.67 0.51 -5.60
C LEU A 41 -7.99 0.13 -6.93
N ASN A 42 -7.77 1.10 -7.82
CA ASN A 42 -7.28 0.85 -9.17
C ASN A 42 -5.91 0.17 -9.18
N ASP A 43 -4.98 0.62 -8.35
CA ASP A 43 -3.64 0.02 -8.29
C ASP A 43 -3.70 -1.44 -7.79
N LEU A 44 -4.54 -1.73 -6.78
CA LEU A 44 -4.73 -3.11 -6.31
C LEU A 44 -5.34 -4.00 -7.40
N PHE A 45 -6.46 -3.60 -7.99
CA PHE A 45 -7.19 -4.42 -8.96
C PHE A 45 -6.43 -4.62 -10.28
N ASN A 46 -5.58 -3.67 -10.68
CA ASN A 46 -4.75 -3.79 -11.88
C ASN A 46 -3.36 -4.38 -11.60
N MET A 47 -3.12 -4.85 -10.37
CA MET A 47 -1.82 -5.40 -9.92
C MET A 47 -0.65 -4.43 -10.14
N ILE A 48 -0.88 -3.15 -9.88
CA ILE A 48 0.13 -2.09 -10.01
C ILE A 48 0.75 -1.84 -8.65
N LEU A 49 2.05 -2.10 -8.50
CA LEU A 49 2.81 -1.69 -7.33
C LEU A 49 3.44 -0.32 -7.56
N ARG A 50 2.81 0.71 -6.99
CA ARG A 50 3.28 2.10 -7.05
C ARG A 50 3.68 2.59 -5.66
N ARG A 51 4.76 3.36 -5.60
CA ARG A 51 5.26 3.98 -4.36
C ARG A 51 4.25 4.98 -3.80
N ASN A 52 4.07 4.98 -2.48
CA ASN A 52 3.42 6.08 -1.77
C ASN A 52 4.47 7.15 -1.39
N PRO A 53 4.44 8.35 -2.00
CA PRO A 53 5.43 9.38 -1.71
C PRO A 53 5.32 9.99 -0.33
N LYS A 54 4.20 9.81 0.38
CA LYS A 54 4.05 10.28 1.76
C LYS A 54 4.92 9.51 2.76
N ARG A 55 5.41 8.32 2.40
CA ARG A 55 6.06 7.40 3.35
C ARG A 55 7.51 7.10 3.09
N ILE A 56 7.85 6.78 1.85
CA ILE A 56 9.18 6.30 1.49
C ILE A 56 9.72 7.01 0.28
N THR A 57 11.04 7.16 0.25
CA THR A 57 11.76 7.63 -0.94
C THR A 57 11.75 6.56 -2.03
N LYS A 58 12.15 6.94 -3.24
CA LYS A 58 12.27 6.02 -4.38
C LYS A 58 13.28 4.92 -4.09
N GLU A 59 14.42 5.25 -3.49
CA GLU A 59 15.49 4.31 -3.18
C GLU A 59 15.01 3.23 -2.21
N ILE A 60 14.26 3.63 -1.17
CA ILE A 60 13.69 2.70 -0.20
C ILE A 60 12.64 1.79 -0.86
N PHE A 61 11.83 2.33 -1.77
CA PHE A 61 10.85 1.55 -2.52
C PHE A 61 11.52 0.48 -3.38
N LEU A 62 12.52 0.85 -4.18
CA LEU A 62 13.26 -0.08 -5.02
C LEU A 62 13.95 -1.16 -4.19
N LYS A 63 14.55 -0.79 -3.05
CA LYS A 63 15.13 -1.77 -2.13
C LYS A 63 14.08 -2.77 -1.64
N ARG A 64 12.89 -2.31 -1.26
CA ARG A 64 11.80 -3.19 -0.80
C ARG A 64 11.31 -4.13 -1.90
N VAL A 65 11.19 -3.65 -3.14
CA VAL A 65 10.80 -4.48 -4.30
C VAL A 65 11.78 -5.64 -4.48
N LEU A 66 13.08 -5.35 -4.41
CA LEU A 66 14.15 -6.34 -4.52
C LEU A 66 14.18 -7.30 -3.33
N ASP A 67 14.25 -6.78 -2.10
CA ASP A 67 14.34 -7.58 -0.87
C ASP A 67 13.15 -8.54 -0.72
N LYS A 68 11.94 -8.05 -1.02
CA LYS A 68 10.72 -8.87 -0.93
C LYS A 68 10.56 -9.84 -2.11
N GLN A 69 11.39 -9.71 -3.14
CA GLN A 69 11.32 -10.46 -4.39
C GLN A 69 9.93 -10.37 -5.03
N ILE A 70 9.36 -9.16 -5.11
CA ILE A 70 7.95 -8.96 -5.50
C ILE A 70 7.65 -9.62 -6.84
N CYS A 71 8.40 -9.30 -7.89
CA CYS A 71 8.14 -9.82 -9.24
C CYS A 71 8.36 -11.33 -9.36
N LYS A 72 9.10 -11.96 -8.44
CA LYS A 72 9.26 -13.41 -8.38
C LYS A 72 8.07 -14.09 -7.70
N LYS A 73 7.56 -13.50 -6.62
CA LYS A 73 6.41 -14.02 -5.88
C LYS A 73 5.09 -13.77 -6.59
N TRP A 74 4.99 -12.63 -7.26
CA TRP A 74 3.80 -12.15 -7.95
C TRP A 74 4.16 -11.75 -9.39
N PRO A 75 4.24 -12.71 -10.32
CA PRO A 75 4.73 -12.46 -11.68
C PRO A 75 3.88 -11.47 -12.49
N GLU A 76 2.60 -11.32 -12.15
CA GLU A 76 1.68 -10.41 -12.85
C GLU A 76 1.71 -8.96 -12.31
N VAL A 77 2.43 -8.72 -11.21
CA VAL A 77 2.53 -7.39 -10.61
C VAL A 77 3.42 -6.48 -11.47
N LYS A 78 2.87 -5.34 -11.86
CA LYS A 78 3.55 -4.28 -12.61
C LYS A 78 4.09 -3.24 -11.64
N VAL A 79 5.41 -3.13 -11.53
CA VAL A 79 6.05 -2.12 -10.68
C VAL A 79 6.18 -0.82 -11.45
N VAL A 80 5.75 0.29 -10.85
CA VAL A 80 6.00 1.64 -11.37
C VAL A 80 7.28 2.16 -10.77
N TYR A 81 8.27 2.46 -11.61
CA TYR A 81 9.62 2.87 -11.22
C TYR A 81 9.81 4.41 -11.23
N ASP A 82 8.73 5.17 -11.06
CA ASP A 82 8.73 6.64 -11.08
C ASP A 82 9.48 7.28 -9.89
#